data_AF-A0A7W9H585-F1
#
_entry.id   AF-A0A7W9H585-F1
#
_cell.length_a   1.000
_cell.length_b   1.000
_cell.length_c   1.000
_cell.angle_alpha   90.00
_cell.angle_beta   90.00
_cell.angle_gamma   90.00
#
_symmetry.space_group_name_H-M   'P 1'
#
loop_
_entity.id
_entity.type
_entity.pdbx_description
1 polymer ?
#
loop_
_entity_poly.entity_id
_entity_poly.type
_entity_poly.pdbx_seq_one_letter_code
_entity_poly.pdbx_strand_id
1 'polypeptide(L)'
;MTEGVFRQTSYPKMRTGGQIRKSGMELATAVLLGLGNVPSFHPRGGLTLTHFIVLVGLPVFLPVAWRLRTARWLFVLLLVWALGIVITSLITGDRLFNVCLALSYPCTIALSFFGAVWAFCQGSAVARTFVCSLITGLIAANVLYKAPSYHVDPWKYALGPVITMCCILLAAALLSRGHFTVAVLVTSAICLFNLLSGFRSLFLVTCVSFLVTVLTGLTGRPPGRRRWSRCVWVGIVLSCLLVALYSVYGQLASDGTLGREQQIKWSRQADSEGGAVIGARPEIAGSLALVAESPVIGRGVKPHVSAHSRSVFFRAWRAVNGGVEGPHERYYYFGKGLLIHSILFQRWLETGILAVPGLVFPVGLLGAAVLTSISASSRSSILVFSFLLSLLLWDLLFSPWSRLHGVYFGTSAAAAAVYLKTRTNWWPIGTVGRRAVEEDRLSRQR
;
A
#
# COMPACT_ATOMS: atom_id res chain seq x y z
N MET A 1 -15.14 -53.59 -13.83
CA MET A 1 -15.42 -53.54 -12.38
C MET A 1 -14.37 -52.68 -11.70
N THR A 2 -14.70 -51.41 -11.45
CA THR A 2 -14.26 -50.56 -10.32
C THR A 2 -14.96 -49.22 -10.53
N GLU A 3 -16.20 -49.15 -10.05
CA GLU A 3 -16.94 -47.91 -9.86
C GLU A 3 -16.31 -47.11 -8.73
N GLY A 4 -16.05 -45.83 -8.97
CA GLY A 4 -15.38 -44.93 -8.02
C GLY A 4 -16.01 -43.54 -8.02
N VAL A 5 -17.25 -43.48 -7.54
CA VAL A 5 -17.87 -42.37 -6.78
C VAL A 5 -17.35 -40.96 -7.10
N PHE A 6 -17.84 -40.37 -8.19
CA PHE A 6 -17.91 -38.91 -8.30
C PHE A 6 -19.19 -38.43 -7.62
N ARG A 7 -19.05 -37.93 -6.38
CA ARG A 7 -20.11 -37.15 -5.71
C ARG A 7 -20.43 -35.93 -6.57
N GLN A 8 -21.57 -35.99 -7.26
CA GLN A 8 -22.24 -34.83 -7.81
C GLN A 8 -22.57 -33.85 -6.67
N THR A 9 -21.87 -32.72 -6.63
CA THR A 9 -22.31 -31.57 -5.83
C THR A 9 -23.40 -30.84 -6.60
N SER A 10 -24.66 -31.17 -6.30
CA SER A 10 -25.85 -30.53 -6.84
C SER A 10 -25.90 -29.03 -6.51
N TYR A 11 -26.17 -28.20 -7.51
CA TYR A 11 -26.80 -26.88 -7.39
C TYR A 11 -28.03 -26.87 -8.33
N PRO A 12 -29.13 -26.14 -8.07
CA PRO A 12 -29.28 -25.02 -7.13
C PRO A 12 -30.45 -25.19 -6.14
N LYS A 13 -30.27 -24.79 -4.87
CA LYS A 13 -31.39 -24.53 -3.97
C LYS A 13 -31.96 -23.13 -4.26
N MET A 14 -33.26 -23.06 -4.56
CA MET A 14 -34.02 -21.81 -4.56
C MET A 14 -33.84 -21.11 -3.20
N ARG A 15 -33.47 -19.82 -3.24
CA ARG A 15 -33.21 -19.02 -2.05
C ARG A 15 -34.53 -18.64 -1.38
N THR A 16 -34.80 -19.23 -0.22
CA THR A 16 -35.92 -18.84 0.66
C THR A 16 -35.71 -17.41 1.20
N GLY A 17 -36.79 -16.66 1.41
CA GLY A 17 -36.77 -15.23 1.80
C GLY A 17 -35.89 -14.84 3.00
N GLY A 18 -35.57 -15.77 3.90
CA GLY A 18 -34.63 -15.55 5.01
C GLY A 18 -33.16 -15.33 4.58
N GLN A 19 -32.73 -15.86 3.42
CA GLN A 19 -31.39 -15.59 2.85
C GLN A 19 -31.30 -14.21 2.19
N ILE A 20 -32.42 -13.65 1.70
CA ILE A 20 -32.45 -12.33 1.08
C ILE A 20 -32.23 -11.24 2.15
N ARG A 21 -32.88 -11.34 3.31
CA ARG A 21 -32.68 -10.41 4.43
C ARG A 21 -31.24 -10.39 4.96
N LYS A 22 -30.57 -11.56 5.05
CA LYS A 22 -29.16 -11.64 5.49
C LYS A 22 -28.21 -10.89 4.54
N SER A 23 -28.49 -10.93 3.24
CA SER A 23 -27.66 -10.22 2.25
C SER A 23 -27.73 -8.69 2.35
N GLY A 24 -28.89 -8.14 2.75
CA GLY A 24 -29.07 -6.69 2.91
C GLY A 24 -28.23 -6.11 4.05
N MET A 25 -28.19 -6.78 5.19
CA MET A 25 -27.41 -6.33 6.36
C MET A 25 -25.90 -6.40 6.11
N GLU A 26 -25.43 -7.42 5.40
CA GLU A 26 -24.02 -7.55 5.00
C GLU A 26 -23.59 -6.43 4.04
N LEU A 27 -24.44 -6.10 3.06
CA LEU A 27 -24.19 -5.00 2.13
C LEU A 27 -24.18 -3.64 2.85
N ALA A 28 -25.13 -3.39 3.74
CA ALA A 28 -25.16 -2.18 4.56
C ALA A 28 -23.89 -2.05 5.42
N THR A 29 -23.46 -3.14 6.05
CA THR A 29 -22.22 -3.17 6.84
C THR A 29 -21.00 -2.87 5.96
N ALA A 30 -20.91 -3.42 4.74
CA ALA A 30 -19.85 -3.10 3.80
C ALA A 30 -19.84 -1.63 3.37
N VAL A 31 -21.01 -1.01 3.17
CA VAL A 31 -21.11 0.43 2.91
C VAL A 31 -20.59 1.23 4.10
N LEU A 32 -21.04 0.90 5.31
CA LEU A 32 -20.62 1.56 6.55
C LEU A 32 -19.11 1.43 6.80
N LEU A 33 -18.52 0.25 6.56
CA LEU A 33 -17.08 0.04 6.70
C LEU A 33 -16.26 0.81 5.68
N GLY A 34 -16.75 1.01 4.45
CA GLY A 34 -16.05 1.79 3.44
C GLY A 34 -16.20 3.31 3.67
N LEU A 35 -17.44 3.81 3.73
CA LEU A 35 -17.74 5.23 3.93
C LEU A 35 -17.40 5.73 5.34
N GLY A 36 -17.33 4.84 6.34
CA GLY A 36 -16.90 5.18 7.69
C GLY A 36 -15.46 5.70 7.78
N ASN A 37 -14.68 5.61 6.70
CA ASN A 37 -13.35 6.22 6.63
C ASN A 37 -13.38 7.75 6.42
N VAL A 38 -14.55 8.31 6.06
CA VAL A 38 -14.75 9.75 5.93
C VAL A 38 -14.61 10.45 7.29
N PRO A 39 -15.53 10.25 8.27
CA PRO A 39 -15.43 10.91 9.56
C PRO A 39 -14.20 10.44 10.34
N SER A 40 -13.43 11.38 10.89
CA SER A 40 -12.41 11.10 11.91
C SER A 40 -12.84 11.57 13.27
N PHE A 41 -12.59 10.72 14.26
CA PHE A 41 -12.56 11.15 15.66
C PHE A 41 -11.22 11.78 16.03
N HIS A 42 -10.15 11.37 15.35
CA HIS A 42 -8.81 11.91 15.59
C HIS A 42 -8.04 12.11 14.28
N PRO A 43 -8.18 13.29 13.62
CA PRO A 43 -7.60 13.54 12.30
C PRO A 43 -6.09 13.33 12.20
N ARG A 44 -5.34 13.51 13.31
CA ARG A 44 -3.88 13.33 13.34
C ARG A 44 -3.44 11.87 13.47
N GLY A 45 -4.21 11.04 14.17
CA GLY A 45 -3.87 9.63 14.41
C GLY A 45 -4.53 8.63 13.46
N GLY A 46 -5.38 9.10 12.55
CA GLY A 46 -5.99 8.24 11.54
C GLY A 46 -7.17 7.40 12.00
N LEU A 47 -7.67 7.62 13.21
CA LEU A 47 -8.85 6.92 13.71
C LEU A 47 -10.11 7.47 13.02
N THR A 48 -10.88 6.56 12.44
CA THR A 48 -12.09 6.81 11.64
C THR A 48 -13.30 6.08 12.23
N LEU A 49 -14.51 6.40 11.75
CA LEU A 49 -15.73 5.67 12.14
C LEU A 49 -15.65 4.18 11.80
N THR A 50 -15.01 3.81 10.69
CA THR A 50 -14.76 2.40 10.36
C THR A 50 -14.01 1.68 11.48
N HIS A 51 -12.96 2.28 12.03
CA HIS A 51 -12.20 1.68 13.11
C HIS A 51 -13.07 1.48 14.36
N PHE A 52 -13.93 2.45 14.69
CA PHE A 52 -14.87 2.34 15.81
C PHE A 52 -15.91 1.24 15.58
N ILE A 53 -16.51 1.16 14.38
CA ILE A 53 -17.46 0.11 14.01
C ILE A 53 -16.81 -1.28 14.16
N VAL A 54 -15.57 -1.44 13.67
CA VAL A 54 -14.85 -2.71 13.80
C VAL A 54 -14.52 -3.02 15.25
N LEU A 55 -14.13 -2.02 16.04
CA LEU A 55 -13.84 -2.18 17.47
C LEU A 55 -15.06 -2.67 18.25
N VAL A 56 -16.22 -2.02 18.07
CA VAL A 56 -17.48 -2.41 18.71
C VAL A 56 -17.96 -3.77 18.21
N GLY A 57 -17.80 -4.04 16.91
CA GLY A 57 -18.15 -5.32 16.29
C GLY A 57 -17.07 -6.39 16.38
N LEU A 58 -16.03 -6.24 17.21
CA LEU A 58 -14.93 -7.20 17.32
C LEU A 58 -15.39 -8.65 17.47
N PRO A 59 -16.43 -8.98 18.28
CA PRO A 59 -16.93 -10.36 18.39
C PRO A 59 -17.40 -10.96 17.05
N VAL A 60 -17.75 -10.13 16.07
CA VAL A 60 -18.18 -10.55 14.73
C VAL A 60 -17.00 -10.60 13.75
N PHE A 61 -16.15 -9.56 13.75
CA PHE A 61 -15.05 -9.45 12.78
C PHE A 61 -13.87 -10.36 13.10
N LEU A 62 -13.51 -10.46 14.39
CA LEU A 62 -12.31 -11.18 14.83
C LEU A 62 -12.38 -12.67 14.51
N PRO A 63 -13.47 -13.43 14.79
CA PRO A 63 -13.51 -14.86 14.48
C PRO A 63 -13.33 -15.18 12.99
N VAL A 64 -13.82 -14.30 12.10
CA VAL A 64 -13.64 -14.46 10.64
C VAL A 64 -12.17 -14.27 10.27
N ALA A 65 -11.53 -13.22 10.78
CA ALA A 65 -10.13 -12.96 10.53
C ALA A 65 -9.20 -14.03 11.14
N TRP A 66 -9.51 -14.51 12.35
CA TRP A 66 -8.68 -15.47 13.10
C TRP A 66 -8.58 -16.85 12.43
N ARG A 67 -9.47 -17.14 11.47
CA ARG A 67 -9.37 -18.32 10.59
C ARG A 67 -8.19 -18.23 9.61
N LEU A 68 -7.56 -17.07 9.45
CA LEU A 68 -6.35 -16.88 8.65
C LEU A 68 -5.11 -16.98 9.55
N ARG A 69 -4.15 -17.85 9.20
CA ARG A 69 -2.86 -17.93 9.90
C ARG A 69 -2.10 -16.59 9.82
N THR A 70 -2.20 -15.90 8.69
CA THR A 70 -1.59 -14.58 8.47
C THR A 70 -2.21 -13.49 9.35
N ALA A 71 -3.49 -13.57 9.68
CA ALA A 71 -4.13 -12.62 10.60
C ALA A 71 -3.56 -12.73 12.02
N ARG A 72 -3.34 -13.97 12.50
CA ARG A 72 -2.76 -14.22 13.82
C ARG A 72 -1.34 -13.68 13.91
N TRP A 73 -0.52 -13.95 12.88
CA TRP A 73 0.83 -13.40 12.81
C TRP A 73 0.84 -11.88 12.75
N LEU A 74 0.01 -11.26 11.89
CA LEU A 74 -0.08 -9.80 11.82
C LEU A 74 -0.46 -9.23 13.19
N PHE A 75 -1.46 -9.80 13.87
CA PHE A 75 -1.87 -9.33 15.20
C PHE A 75 -0.74 -9.41 16.22
N VAL A 76 0.00 -10.53 16.27
CA VAL A 76 1.15 -10.69 17.16
C VAL A 76 2.23 -9.64 16.86
N LEU A 77 2.56 -9.41 15.59
CA LEU A 77 3.59 -8.42 15.21
C LEU A 77 3.16 -6.98 15.52
N LEU A 78 1.87 -6.65 15.34
CA LEU A 78 1.32 -5.36 15.73
C LEU A 78 1.27 -5.19 17.26
N LEU A 79 1.04 -6.27 18.01
CA LEU A 79 1.11 -6.26 19.47
C LEU A 79 2.56 -6.05 19.96
N VAL A 80 3.53 -6.69 19.31
CA VAL A 80 4.97 -6.46 19.58
C VAL A 80 5.34 -5.00 19.32
N TRP A 81 4.85 -4.40 18.23
CA TRP A 81 5.04 -2.98 17.98
C TRP A 81 4.38 -2.11 19.06
N ALA A 82 3.12 -2.39 19.43
CA ALA A 82 2.42 -1.67 20.49
C ALA A 82 3.15 -1.77 21.84
N LEU A 83 3.72 -2.93 22.17
CA LEU A 83 4.56 -3.10 23.35
C LEU A 83 5.85 -2.28 23.25
N GLY A 84 6.49 -2.24 22.06
CA GLY A 84 7.65 -1.39 21.81
C GLY A 84 7.35 0.09 22.05
N ILE A 85 6.18 0.58 21.63
CA ILE A 85 5.69 1.94 21.95
C ILE A 85 5.66 2.15 23.47
N VAL A 86 5.00 1.26 24.22
CA VAL A 86 4.86 1.39 25.67
C VAL A 86 6.22 1.35 26.38
N ILE A 87 7.06 0.36 26.06
CA ILE A 87 8.39 0.21 26.66
C ILE A 87 9.23 1.45 26.41
N THR A 88 9.29 1.90 25.16
CA THR A 88 10.09 3.08 24.81
C THR A 88 9.60 4.30 25.55
N SER A 89 8.29 4.54 25.57
CA SER A 89 7.68 5.68 26.26
C SER A 89 7.88 5.67 27.78
N LEU A 90 7.91 4.50 28.42
CA LEU A 90 8.25 4.39 29.84
C LEU A 90 9.71 4.76 30.09
N ILE A 91 10.63 4.35 29.22
CA ILE A 91 12.07 4.66 29.34
C ILE A 91 12.34 6.14 29.09
N THR A 92 11.67 6.75 28.10
CA THR A 92 11.90 8.14 27.69
C THR A 92 11.05 9.17 28.44
N GLY A 93 10.08 8.72 29.24
CA GLY A 93 9.17 9.60 29.97
C GLY A 93 8.20 10.36 29.05
N ASP A 94 7.73 9.73 27.98
CA ASP A 94 6.78 10.34 27.05
C ASP A 94 5.42 10.62 27.71
N ARG A 95 4.80 11.75 27.36
CA ARG A 95 3.46 12.09 27.83
C ARG A 95 2.44 11.06 27.34
N LEU A 96 1.55 10.61 28.22
CA LEU A 96 0.49 9.63 27.93
C LEU A 96 -0.29 9.94 26.64
N PHE A 97 -0.61 11.22 26.41
CA PHE A 97 -1.28 11.65 25.17
C PHE A 97 -0.52 11.26 23.89
N ASN A 98 0.81 11.41 23.86
CA ASN A 98 1.63 11.01 22.72
C ASN A 98 1.70 9.49 22.58
N VAL A 99 1.72 8.76 23.71
CA VAL A 99 1.68 7.29 23.72
C VAL A 99 0.37 6.78 23.11
N CYS A 100 -0.76 7.33 23.53
CA CYS A 100 -2.08 7.00 22.97
C CYS A 100 -2.14 7.29 21.46
N LEU A 101 -1.54 8.40 21.01
CA LEU A 101 -1.44 8.72 19.59
C LEU A 101 -0.57 7.71 18.85
N ALA A 102 0.58 7.32 19.41
CA ALA A 102 1.46 6.33 18.79
C ALA A 102 0.82 4.94 18.71
N LEU A 103 0.06 4.54 19.73
CA LEU A 103 -0.70 3.29 19.73
C LEU A 103 -1.80 3.25 18.67
N SER A 104 -2.26 4.40 18.15
CA SER A 104 -3.25 4.43 17.08
C SER A 104 -2.70 3.84 15.76
N TYR A 105 -1.40 3.83 15.53
CA TYR A 105 -0.80 3.29 14.30
C TYR A 105 -0.98 1.77 14.16
N PRO A 106 -0.49 0.91 15.09
CA PRO A 106 -0.74 -0.52 15.00
C PRO A 106 -2.24 -0.85 15.09
N CYS A 107 -3.00 -0.11 15.91
CA CYS A 107 -4.44 -0.33 16.05
C CYS A 107 -5.23 -0.08 14.75
N THR A 108 -4.93 1.00 14.02
CA THR A 108 -5.61 1.32 12.75
C THR A 108 -5.32 0.27 11.68
N ILE A 109 -4.08 -0.25 11.61
CA ILE A 109 -3.76 -1.37 10.71
C ILE A 109 -4.57 -2.61 11.10
N ALA A 110 -4.59 -3.00 12.38
CA ALA A 110 -5.27 -4.21 12.85
C ALA A 110 -6.78 -4.17 12.59
N LEU A 111 -7.43 -3.07 12.97
CA LEU A 111 -8.87 -2.89 12.81
C LEU A 111 -9.27 -2.79 11.32
N SER A 112 -8.50 -2.07 10.51
CA SER A 112 -8.73 -2.03 9.05
C SER A 112 -8.58 -3.41 8.42
N PHE A 113 -7.57 -4.17 8.86
CA PHE A 113 -7.37 -5.54 8.40
C PHE A 113 -8.56 -6.45 8.77
N PHE A 114 -9.04 -6.42 10.02
CA PHE A 114 -10.16 -7.27 10.45
C PHE A 114 -11.46 -6.95 9.71
N GLY A 115 -11.81 -5.66 9.58
CA GLY A 115 -12.99 -5.23 8.83
C GLY A 115 -12.93 -5.64 7.36
N ALA A 116 -11.77 -5.45 6.73
CA ALA A 116 -11.56 -5.81 5.33
C ALA A 116 -11.59 -7.34 5.10
N VAL A 117 -10.95 -8.15 5.97
CA VAL A 117 -11.01 -9.62 5.87
C VAL A 117 -12.45 -10.10 5.96
N TRP A 118 -13.24 -9.55 6.88
CA TRP A 118 -14.66 -9.89 6.98
C TRP A 118 -15.39 -9.58 5.67
N ALA A 119 -15.26 -8.38 5.12
CA ALA A 119 -15.95 -7.97 3.90
C ALA A 119 -15.57 -8.86 2.70
N PHE A 120 -14.29 -9.20 2.61
CA PHE A 120 -13.74 -10.08 1.59
C PHE A 120 -14.19 -11.55 1.74
N CYS A 121 -14.48 -12.03 2.96
CA CYS A 121 -14.97 -13.40 3.15
C CYS A 121 -16.49 -13.58 2.93
N GLN A 122 -17.31 -12.53 2.87
CA GLN A 122 -18.77 -12.68 2.72
C GLN A 122 -19.24 -13.02 1.29
N GLY A 123 -18.44 -12.71 0.28
CA GLY A 123 -18.75 -12.99 -1.13
C GLY A 123 -18.51 -11.79 -2.04
N SER A 124 -18.64 -12.01 -3.36
CA SER A 124 -18.23 -11.01 -4.35
C SER A 124 -19.07 -9.74 -4.33
N ALA A 125 -20.39 -9.83 -4.04
CA ALA A 125 -21.25 -8.65 -3.92
C ALA A 125 -20.82 -7.73 -2.77
N VAL A 126 -20.66 -8.29 -1.56
CA VAL A 126 -20.23 -7.55 -0.36
C VAL A 126 -18.83 -6.98 -0.54
N ALA A 127 -17.89 -7.77 -1.08
CA ALA A 127 -16.54 -7.31 -1.37
C ALA A 127 -16.51 -6.14 -2.37
N ARG A 128 -17.30 -6.21 -3.46
CA ARG A 128 -17.42 -5.08 -4.41
C ARG A 128 -17.99 -3.85 -3.74
N THR A 129 -19.09 -4.01 -2.99
CA THR A 129 -19.73 -2.90 -2.29
C THR A 129 -18.77 -2.24 -1.31
N PHE A 130 -18.02 -3.02 -0.54
CA PHE A 130 -16.97 -2.52 0.36
C PHE A 130 -15.87 -1.76 -0.38
N VAL A 131 -15.37 -2.28 -1.50
CA VAL A 131 -14.32 -1.61 -2.27
C VAL A 131 -14.83 -0.29 -2.88
N CYS A 132 -16.03 -0.28 -3.45
CA CYS A 132 -16.63 0.95 -3.98
C CYS A 132 -16.86 1.99 -2.88
N SER A 133 -17.47 1.60 -1.76
CA SER A 133 -17.69 2.50 -0.62
C SER A 133 -16.38 2.98 0.00
N LEU A 134 -15.34 2.14 0.05
CA LEU A 134 -14.01 2.51 0.51
C LEU A 134 -13.39 3.56 -0.39
N ILE A 135 -13.38 3.38 -1.71
CA ILE A 135 -12.84 4.39 -2.64
C ILE A 135 -13.57 5.72 -2.49
N THR A 136 -14.90 5.69 -2.49
CA THR A 136 -15.71 6.90 -2.27
C THR A 136 -15.38 7.55 -0.93
N GLY A 137 -15.25 6.75 0.13
CA GLY A 137 -14.89 7.23 1.46
C GLY A 137 -13.49 7.85 1.52
N LEU A 138 -12.50 7.25 0.86
CA LEU A 138 -11.14 7.79 0.79
C LEU A 138 -11.08 9.10 0.00
N ILE A 139 -11.82 9.22 -1.11
CA ILE A 139 -11.91 10.48 -1.88
C ILE A 139 -12.52 11.57 -0.99
N ALA A 140 -13.69 11.31 -0.41
CA ALA A 140 -14.38 12.28 0.45
C ALA A 140 -13.53 12.68 1.68
N ALA A 141 -12.84 11.73 2.32
CA ALA A 141 -11.94 12.01 3.44
C ALA A 141 -10.80 12.97 3.04
N ASN A 142 -10.16 12.75 1.88
CA ASN A 142 -9.06 13.60 1.42
C ASN A 142 -9.52 15.00 1.01
N VAL A 143 -10.74 15.13 0.47
CA VAL A 143 -11.34 16.43 0.12
C VAL A 143 -11.76 17.21 1.37
N LEU A 144 -12.29 16.55 2.38
CA LEU A 144 -12.79 17.19 3.60
C LEU A 144 -11.67 17.61 4.56
N TYR A 145 -10.66 16.75 4.74
CA TYR A 145 -9.60 16.95 5.74
C TYR A 145 -8.25 17.39 5.14
N LYS A 146 -8.29 17.92 3.91
CA LYS A 146 -7.22 18.56 3.13
C LYS A 146 -5.85 18.59 3.81
N ALA A 147 -4.87 17.92 3.20
CA ALA A 147 -3.48 17.99 3.66
C ALA A 147 -2.96 19.45 3.69
N PRO A 148 -1.94 19.77 4.51
CA PRO A 148 -1.43 21.15 4.63
C PRO A 148 -1.07 21.80 3.28
N SER A 149 -0.55 21.01 2.33
CA SER A 149 -0.16 21.47 0.99
C SER A 149 -1.23 21.24 -0.08
N TYR A 150 -2.47 20.94 0.31
CA TYR A 150 -3.59 20.71 -0.62
C TYR A 150 -3.80 21.88 -1.59
N HIS A 151 -3.65 23.12 -1.12
CA HIS A 151 -3.84 24.32 -1.93
C HIS A 151 -2.75 24.53 -2.98
N VAL A 152 -1.58 23.92 -2.81
CA VAL A 152 -0.45 23.99 -3.76
C VAL A 152 -0.67 23.01 -4.91
N ASP A 153 -1.03 21.77 -4.58
CA ASP A 153 -1.23 20.70 -5.55
C ASP A 153 -2.22 19.66 -5.01
N PRO A 154 -3.53 19.82 -5.27
CA PRO A 154 -4.57 18.90 -4.80
C PRO A 154 -4.39 17.47 -5.32
N TRP A 155 -3.82 17.32 -6.51
CA TRP A 155 -3.58 15.99 -7.09
C TRP A 155 -2.51 15.27 -6.28
N LYS A 156 -1.37 15.91 -6.05
CA LYS A 156 -0.24 15.30 -5.33
C LYS A 156 -0.51 15.05 -3.86
N TYR A 157 -1.19 15.98 -3.19
CA TYR A 157 -1.34 15.95 -1.73
C TYR A 157 -2.70 15.40 -1.26
N ALA A 158 -3.57 14.93 -2.15
CA ALA A 158 -4.85 14.34 -1.77
C ALA A 158 -5.39 13.31 -2.77
N LEU A 159 -5.71 13.74 -3.99
CA LEU A 159 -6.59 12.97 -4.88
C LEU A 159 -5.86 11.90 -5.69
N GLY A 160 -4.61 12.16 -6.07
CA GLY A 160 -3.85 11.35 -7.01
C GLY A 160 -3.75 9.88 -6.63
N PRO A 161 -3.33 9.50 -5.40
CA PRO A 161 -3.20 8.10 -5.02
C PRO A 161 -4.54 7.35 -5.06
N VAL A 162 -5.62 7.98 -4.60
CA VAL A 162 -6.96 7.35 -4.53
C VAL A 162 -7.60 7.21 -5.91
N ILE A 163 -7.53 8.25 -6.74
CA ILE A 163 -8.07 8.22 -8.10
C ILE A 163 -7.27 7.22 -8.95
N THR A 164 -5.94 7.23 -8.83
CA THR A 164 -5.10 6.24 -9.50
C THR A 164 -5.44 4.82 -9.07
N MET A 165 -5.64 4.59 -7.77
CA MET A 165 -6.12 3.29 -7.27
C MET A 165 -7.47 2.90 -7.89
N CYS A 166 -8.42 3.83 -8.01
CA CYS A 166 -9.69 3.59 -8.69
C CYS A 166 -9.51 3.16 -10.15
N CYS A 167 -8.66 3.87 -10.91
CA CYS A 167 -8.33 3.51 -12.30
C CYS A 167 -7.67 2.12 -12.40
N ILE A 168 -6.79 1.76 -11.47
CA ILE A 168 -6.16 0.43 -11.41
C ILE A 168 -7.19 -0.66 -11.11
N LEU A 169 -8.12 -0.43 -10.18
CA LEU A 169 -9.20 -1.37 -9.88
C LEU A 169 -10.14 -1.56 -11.08
N LEU A 170 -10.45 -0.47 -11.80
CA LEU A 170 -11.23 -0.50 -13.03
C LEU A 170 -10.50 -1.28 -14.14
N ALA A 171 -9.22 -1.01 -14.36
CA ALA A 171 -8.40 -1.74 -15.33
C ALA A 171 -8.30 -3.23 -14.98
N ALA A 172 -8.16 -3.58 -13.69
CA ALA A 172 -8.18 -4.97 -13.24
C ALA A 172 -9.53 -5.65 -13.48
N ALA A 173 -10.64 -4.94 -13.29
CA ALA A 173 -11.97 -5.43 -13.65
C ALA A 173 -12.10 -5.69 -15.16
N LEU A 174 -11.61 -4.77 -15.99
CA LEU A 174 -11.60 -4.93 -17.46
C LEU A 174 -10.74 -6.13 -17.89
N LEU A 175 -9.54 -6.29 -17.32
CA LEU A 175 -8.69 -7.46 -17.53
C LEU A 175 -9.40 -8.77 -17.17
N SER A 176 -10.13 -8.79 -16.05
CA SER A 176 -10.88 -9.98 -15.62
C SER A 176 -12.03 -10.36 -16.54
N ARG A 177 -12.48 -9.42 -17.39
CA ARG A 177 -13.52 -9.61 -18.42
C ARG A 177 -12.95 -9.79 -19.83
N GLY A 178 -11.63 -9.85 -19.99
CA GLY A 178 -10.97 -10.02 -21.28
C GLY A 178 -10.77 -8.74 -22.10
N HIS A 179 -11.16 -7.57 -21.59
CA HIS A 179 -10.97 -6.28 -22.28
C HIS A 179 -9.54 -5.74 -22.11
N PHE A 180 -8.55 -6.47 -22.63
CA PHE A 180 -7.12 -6.15 -22.46
C PHE A 180 -6.76 -4.76 -22.98
N THR A 181 -7.17 -4.43 -24.21
CA THR A 181 -6.86 -3.13 -24.84
C THR A 181 -7.38 -1.96 -24.01
N VAL A 182 -8.64 -2.03 -23.54
CA VAL A 182 -9.24 -0.96 -22.73
C VAL A 182 -8.51 -0.83 -21.39
N ALA A 183 -8.14 -1.95 -20.75
CA ALA A 183 -7.38 -1.91 -19.50
C ALA A 183 -5.98 -1.30 -19.68
N VAL A 184 -5.31 -1.60 -20.79
CA VAL A 184 -4.03 -0.98 -21.17
C VAL A 184 -4.20 0.51 -21.37
N LEU A 185 -5.21 0.94 -22.13
CA LEU A 185 -5.48 2.37 -22.35
C LEU A 185 -5.74 3.12 -21.05
N VAL A 186 -6.59 2.58 -20.16
CA VAL A 186 -6.88 3.19 -18.85
C VAL A 186 -5.62 3.31 -18.00
N THR A 187 -4.80 2.25 -17.93
CA THR A 187 -3.59 2.24 -17.11
C THR A 187 -2.51 3.16 -17.68
N SER A 188 -2.32 3.17 -19.01
CA SER A 188 -1.39 4.07 -19.69
C SER A 188 -1.81 5.53 -19.55
N ALA A 189 -3.11 5.84 -19.66
CA ALA A 189 -3.63 7.19 -19.51
C ALA A 189 -3.37 7.74 -18.10
N ILE A 190 -3.68 6.98 -17.04
CA ILE A 190 -3.43 7.43 -15.66
C ILE A 190 -1.92 7.50 -15.34
N CYS A 191 -1.12 6.60 -15.90
CA CYS A 191 0.34 6.64 -15.78
C CYS A 191 0.90 7.93 -16.41
N LEU A 192 0.53 8.22 -17.66
CA LEU A 192 0.94 9.45 -18.35
C LEU A 192 0.43 10.71 -17.64
N PHE A 193 -0.81 10.70 -17.15
CA PHE A 193 -1.34 11.81 -16.37
C PHE A 193 -0.48 12.09 -15.13
N ASN A 194 -0.10 11.05 -14.37
CA ASN A 194 0.79 11.23 -13.20
C ASN A 194 2.16 11.80 -13.57
N LEU A 195 2.70 11.45 -14.74
CA LEU A 195 3.95 12.02 -15.25
C LEU A 195 3.77 13.51 -15.60
N LEU A 196 2.73 13.85 -16.36
CA LEU A 196 2.45 15.22 -16.82
C LEU A 196 2.08 16.14 -15.66
N SER A 197 1.41 15.64 -14.62
CA SER A 197 1.13 16.37 -13.39
C SER A 197 2.35 16.49 -12.46
N GLY A 198 3.53 16.00 -12.85
CA GLY A 198 4.75 16.09 -12.04
C GLY A 198 4.77 15.18 -10.81
N PHE A 199 3.83 14.23 -10.68
CA PHE A 199 3.76 13.29 -9.57
C PHE A 199 4.60 12.02 -9.83
N ARG A 200 5.92 12.21 -9.93
CA ARG A 200 6.90 11.20 -10.36
C ARG A 200 6.84 9.88 -9.62
N SER A 201 6.66 9.91 -8.30
CA SER A 201 6.58 8.68 -7.51
C SER A 201 5.34 7.86 -7.86
N LEU A 202 4.19 8.51 -7.99
CA LEU A 202 2.95 7.83 -8.36
C LEU A 202 3.00 7.34 -9.81
N PHE A 203 3.61 8.11 -10.72
CA PHE A 203 3.95 7.65 -12.08
C PHE A 203 4.77 6.35 -12.01
N LEU A 204 5.87 6.33 -11.25
CA LEU A 204 6.73 5.16 -11.15
C LEU A 204 5.97 3.95 -10.58
N VAL A 205 5.19 4.15 -9.51
CA VAL A 205 4.33 3.12 -8.90
C VAL A 205 3.36 2.54 -9.93
N THR A 206 2.69 3.38 -10.72
CA THR A 206 1.78 2.91 -11.78
C THR A 206 2.51 2.22 -12.93
N CYS A 207 3.66 2.75 -13.34
CA CYS A 207 4.46 2.25 -14.44
C CYS A 207 4.99 0.85 -14.12
N VAL A 208 5.59 0.65 -12.95
CA VAL A 208 6.06 -0.66 -12.47
C VAL A 208 4.91 -1.66 -12.46
N SER A 209 3.75 -1.28 -11.92
CA SER A 209 2.59 -2.17 -11.88
C SER A 209 2.08 -2.57 -13.27
N PHE A 210 1.99 -1.60 -14.17
CA PHE A 210 1.60 -1.79 -15.57
C PHE A 210 2.56 -2.76 -16.29
N LEU A 211 3.86 -2.53 -16.18
CA LEU A 211 4.87 -3.34 -16.85
C LEU A 211 4.93 -4.75 -16.32
N VAL A 212 4.91 -4.93 -14.99
CA VAL A 212 4.85 -6.28 -14.40
C VAL A 212 3.63 -7.02 -14.96
N THR A 213 2.49 -6.37 -15.09
CA THR A 213 1.27 -6.96 -15.66
C THR A 213 1.41 -7.32 -17.14
N VAL A 214 1.94 -6.42 -17.97
CA VAL A 214 2.10 -6.64 -19.41
C VAL A 214 3.16 -7.71 -19.69
N LEU A 215 4.36 -7.58 -19.11
CA LEU A 215 5.48 -8.51 -19.34
C LEU A 215 5.13 -9.94 -18.89
N THR A 216 4.44 -10.09 -17.77
CA THR A 216 3.99 -11.42 -17.32
C THR A 216 2.81 -11.93 -18.14
N GLY A 217 1.95 -11.03 -18.65
CA GLY A 217 0.79 -11.36 -19.47
C GLY A 217 1.10 -11.77 -20.91
N LEU A 218 2.17 -11.23 -21.52
CA LEU A 218 2.60 -11.52 -22.89
C LEU A 218 3.26 -12.90 -23.02
N THR A 219 3.86 -13.41 -21.95
CA THR A 219 4.67 -14.64 -22.04
C THR A 219 3.85 -15.94 -22.15
N GLY A 220 2.52 -15.90 -21.99
CA GLY A 220 1.53 -16.94 -22.39
C GLY A 220 1.73 -18.39 -21.91
N ARG A 221 2.85 -18.71 -21.25
CA ARG A 221 3.33 -20.08 -21.05
C ARG A 221 3.02 -20.60 -19.64
N PRO A 222 2.56 -21.86 -19.54
CA PRO A 222 2.09 -22.44 -18.29
C PRO A 222 3.18 -22.46 -17.20
N PRO A 223 2.78 -22.51 -15.92
CA PRO A 223 3.70 -22.48 -14.79
C PRO A 223 4.43 -23.83 -14.65
N GLY A 224 5.64 -23.92 -15.19
CA GLY A 224 6.60 -25.00 -14.89
C GLY A 224 8.01 -24.42 -14.72
N ARG A 225 8.79 -24.97 -13.77
CA ARG A 225 10.25 -24.83 -13.39
C ARG A 225 11.03 -23.50 -13.60
N ARG A 226 10.47 -22.52 -14.32
CA ARG A 226 11.03 -21.24 -14.78
C ARG A 226 10.35 -20.03 -14.11
N ARG A 227 9.78 -20.21 -12.92
CA ARG A 227 9.21 -19.10 -12.12
C ARG A 227 10.29 -18.09 -11.76
N TRP A 228 11.43 -18.58 -11.28
CA TRP A 228 12.58 -17.75 -10.93
C TRP A 228 13.10 -16.97 -12.14
N SER A 229 13.27 -17.63 -13.29
CA SER A 229 13.74 -16.95 -14.50
C SER A 229 12.79 -15.86 -14.99
N ARG A 230 11.46 -16.01 -14.81
CA ARG A 230 10.49 -14.95 -15.12
C ARG A 230 10.61 -13.75 -14.19
N CYS A 231 10.71 -13.99 -12.87
CA CYS A 231 10.91 -12.92 -11.90
C CYS A 231 12.22 -12.17 -12.15
N VAL A 232 13.30 -12.91 -12.44
CA VAL A 232 14.59 -12.32 -12.80
C VAL A 232 14.48 -11.49 -14.07
N TRP A 233 13.83 -11.99 -15.12
CA TRP A 233 13.68 -11.27 -16.38
C TRP A 233 12.85 -9.98 -16.23
N VAL A 234 11.73 -10.05 -15.50
CA VAL A 234 10.96 -8.84 -15.16
C VAL A 234 11.80 -7.86 -14.35
N GLY A 235 12.60 -8.35 -13.39
CA GLY A 235 13.54 -7.53 -12.63
C GLY A 235 14.58 -6.84 -13.50
N ILE A 236 15.15 -7.55 -14.48
CA ILE A 236 16.09 -7.00 -15.46
C ILE A 236 15.41 -5.91 -16.29
N VAL A 237 14.23 -6.16 -16.86
CA VAL A 237 13.52 -5.17 -17.68
C VAL A 237 13.16 -3.93 -16.87
N LEU A 238 12.68 -4.10 -15.63
CA LEU A 238 12.41 -2.97 -14.74
C LEU A 238 13.67 -2.18 -14.42
N SER A 239 14.79 -2.87 -14.18
CA SER A 239 16.09 -2.22 -13.90
C SER A 239 16.59 -1.44 -15.12
N CYS A 240 16.54 -2.04 -16.32
CA CYS A 240 16.89 -1.37 -17.57
C CYS A 240 15.99 -0.15 -17.82
N LEU A 241 14.68 -0.25 -17.55
CA LEU A 241 13.77 0.86 -17.70
C LEU A 241 14.04 1.98 -16.69
N LEU A 242 14.31 1.64 -15.43
CA LEU A 242 14.68 2.63 -14.42
C LEU A 242 15.93 3.40 -14.83
N VAL A 243 16.94 2.69 -15.35
CA VAL A 243 18.15 3.30 -15.91
C VAL A 243 17.82 4.18 -17.13
N ALA A 244 17.00 3.70 -18.06
CA ALA A 244 16.61 4.48 -19.23
C ALA A 244 15.83 5.76 -18.86
N LEU A 245 14.85 5.65 -17.95
CA LEU A 245 14.09 6.79 -17.44
C LEU A 245 15.01 7.78 -16.71
N TYR A 246 15.94 7.27 -15.90
CA TYR A 246 16.94 8.09 -15.22
C TYR A 246 17.80 8.87 -16.22
N SER A 247 18.35 8.20 -17.24
CA SER A 247 19.19 8.83 -18.25
C SER A 247 18.43 9.85 -19.10
N VAL A 248 17.24 9.47 -19.60
CA VAL A 248 16.40 10.37 -20.43
C VAL A 248 15.96 11.58 -19.62
N TYR A 249 15.45 11.38 -18.39
CA TYR A 249 15.08 12.48 -17.53
C TYR A 249 16.29 13.37 -17.21
N GLY A 250 17.44 12.76 -16.92
CA GLY A 250 18.67 13.45 -16.60
C GLY A 250 19.12 14.38 -17.71
N GLN A 251 19.12 13.89 -18.95
CA GLN A 251 19.46 14.66 -20.13
C GLN A 251 18.45 15.80 -20.38
N LEU A 252 17.15 15.51 -20.34
CA LEU A 252 16.11 16.53 -20.53
C LEU A 252 16.12 17.60 -19.42
N ALA A 253 16.52 17.21 -18.19
CA ALA A 253 16.66 18.13 -17.09
C ALA A 253 17.97 18.95 -17.19
N SER A 254 19.11 18.33 -17.50
CA SER A 254 20.42 19.00 -17.62
C SER A 254 20.42 20.06 -18.70
N ASP A 255 19.74 19.79 -19.82
CA ASP A 255 19.73 20.65 -20.99
C ASP A 255 18.66 21.75 -20.88
N GLY A 256 17.90 21.76 -19.78
CA GLY A 256 16.87 22.78 -19.50
C GLY A 256 15.56 22.58 -20.25
N THR A 257 15.40 21.50 -21.02
CA THR A 257 14.17 21.19 -21.78
C THR A 257 12.96 21.06 -20.86
N LEU A 258 13.15 20.56 -19.63
CA LEU A 258 12.08 20.46 -18.61
C LEU A 258 11.89 21.75 -17.80
N GLY A 259 12.54 22.84 -18.21
CA GLY A 259 12.52 24.14 -17.54
C GLY A 259 13.64 24.32 -16.51
N ARG A 260 13.92 25.59 -16.21
CA ARG A 260 15.05 26.02 -15.36
C ARG A 260 15.01 25.43 -13.94
N GLU A 261 13.81 25.30 -13.38
CA GLU A 261 13.63 24.71 -12.05
C GLU A 261 14.12 23.25 -12.00
N GLN A 262 13.82 22.47 -13.04
CA GLN A 262 14.24 21.06 -13.12
C GLN A 262 15.73 20.92 -13.37
N GLN A 263 16.30 21.82 -14.16
CA GLN A 263 17.74 21.88 -14.39
C GLN A 263 18.51 22.13 -13.08
N ILE A 264 18.09 23.13 -12.30
CA ILE A 264 18.71 23.45 -11.00
C ILE A 264 18.54 22.30 -10.01
N LYS A 265 17.37 21.66 -9.98
CA LYS A 265 17.13 20.49 -9.13
C LYS A 265 18.00 19.31 -9.53
N TRP A 266 18.13 19.04 -10.83
CA TRP A 266 18.94 17.96 -11.35
C TRP A 266 20.42 18.16 -11.05
N SER A 267 20.98 19.36 -11.30
CA SER A 267 22.40 19.61 -11.00
C SER A 267 22.71 19.38 -9.52
N ARG A 268 21.86 19.86 -8.60
CA ARG A 268 22.01 19.61 -7.16
C ARG A 268 21.94 18.13 -6.78
N GLN A 269 21.10 17.35 -7.45
CA GLN A 269 20.89 15.93 -7.13
C GLN A 269 21.94 15.02 -7.78
N ALA A 270 22.39 15.35 -8.99
CA ALA A 270 23.36 14.57 -9.74
C ALA A 270 24.77 14.65 -9.13
N ASP A 271 25.13 15.80 -8.54
CA ASP A 271 26.44 16.05 -7.93
C ASP A 271 26.58 15.44 -6.50
N SER A 272 25.60 14.65 -6.06
CA SER A 272 25.60 14.03 -4.72
C SER A 272 26.41 12.73 -4.67
N GLU A 273 27.20 12.51 -3.61
CA GLU A 273 28.06 11.32 -3.46
C GLU A 273 27.28 10.00 -3.42
N GLY A 274 26.01 10.04 -3.00
CA GLY A 274 25.13 8.86 -2.98
C GLY A 274 24.35 8.61 -4.29
N GLY A 275 24.64 9.38 -5.34
CA GLY A 275 23.90 9.37 -6.59
C GLY A 275 22.48 9.95 -6.44
N ALA A 276 21.79 10.15 -7.55
CA ALA A 276 20.55 10.92 -7.59
C ALA A 276 19.42 10.42 -6.68
N VAL A 277 19.37 9.14 -6.30
CA VAL A 277 18.36 8.63 -5.35
C VAL A 277 18.63 9.15 -3.94
N ILE A 278 19.88 9.06 -3.47
CA ILE A 278 20.27 9.57 -2.16
C ILE A 278 20.33 11.11 -2.20
N GLY A 279 20.80 11.71 -3.29
CA GLY A 279 20.74 13.16 -3.51
C GLY A 279 19.33 13.73 -3.59
N ALA A 280 18.35 12.95 -4.06
CA ALA A 280 16.95 13.35 -4.03
C ALA A 280 16.31 13.22 -2.64
N ARG A 281 16.89 12.40 -1.76
CA ARG A 281 16.39 12.08 -0.40
C ARG A 281 17.52 12.04 0.65
N PRO A 282 18.32 13.10 0.80
CA PRO A 282 19.46 13.12 1.71
C PRO A 282 19.06 12.97 3.19
N GLU A 283 17.79 13.22 3.52
CA GLU A 283 17.22 12.96 4.83
C GLU A 283 17.26 11.50 5.26
N ILE A 284 17.37 10.55 4.33
CA ILE A 284 17.51 9.12 4.68
C ILE A 284 18.81 8.89 5.44
N ALA A 285 19.92 9.48 4.99
CA ALA A 285 21.20 9.38 5.66
C ALA A 285 21.14 10.00 7.06
N GLY A 286 20.55 11.19 7.18
CA GLY A 286 20.31 11.82 8.48
C GLY A 286 19.44 10.97 9.42
N SER A 287 18.40 10.34 8.87
CA SER A 287 17.47 9.49 9.62
C SER A 287 18.14 8.23 10.14
N LEU A 288 18.91 7.55 9.29
CA LEU A 288 19.69 6.37 9.66
C LEU A 288 20.74 6.69 10.72
N ALA A 289 21.41 7.84 10.61
CA ALA A 289 22.36 8.29 11.64
C ALA A 289 21.67 8.47 13.00
N LEU A 290 20.46 9.02 13.04
CA LEU A 290 19.70 9.14 14.29
C LEU A 290 19.15 7.80 14.81
N VAL A 291 18.76 6.89 13.92
CA VAL A 291 18.34 5.52 14.29
C VAL A 291 19.52 4.75 14.89
N ALA A 292 20.73 4.92 14.35
CA ALA A 292 21.93 4.24 14.82
C ALA A 292 22.30 4.59 16.28
N GLU A 293 21.86 5.73 16.80
CA GLU A 293 22.08 6.10 18.21
C GLU A 293 21.21 5.29 19.19
N SER A 294 20.05 4.78 18.76
CA SER A 294 19.18 3.92 19.59
C SER A 294 18.34 2.99 18.72
N PRO A 295 18.95 1.96 18.10
CA PRO A 295 18.26 1.13 17.11
C PRO A 295 17.29 0.11 17.75
N VAL A 296 17.57 -0.33 18.98
CA VAL A 296 16.76 -1.36 19.64
C VAL A 296 15.56 -0.76 20.34
N ILE A 297 15.78 0.27 21.17
CA ILE A 297 14.75 0.90 22.00
C ILE A 297 14.08 2.05 21.24
N GLY A 298 14.81 2.79 20.38
CA GLY A 298 14.31 4.04 19.83
C GLY A 298 14.53 5.22 20.80
N ARG A 299 13.97 6.38 20.44
CA ARG A 299 14.22 7.67 21.09
C ARG A 299 12.97 8.31 21.70
N GLY A 300 11.87 7.56 21.76
CA GLY A 300 10.58 8.04 22.25
C GLY A 300 9.62 8.36 21.11
N VAL A 301 8.31 8.31 21.40
CA VAL A 301 7.24 8.54 20.41
C VAL A 301 7.16 9.99 19.95
N LYS A 302 7.79 10.91 20.70
CA LYS A 302 8.01 12.30 20.28
C LYS A 302 9.42 12.70 20.69
N PRO A 303 10.46 12.25 19.94
CA PRO A 303 11.83 12.34 20.39
C PRO A 303 12.26 13.80 20.57
N HIS A 304 12.99 14.08 21.65
CA HIS A 304 13.51 15.41 21.91
C HIS A 304 14.58 15.79 20.88
N VAL A 305 14.48 17.01 20.35
CA VAL A 305 15.42 17.54 19.38
C VAL A 305 16.49 18.36 20.10
N SER A 306 17.56 17.69 20.51
CA SER A 306 18.74 18.35 21.09
C SER A 306 19.64 18.97 20.01
N ALA A 307 20.56 19.86 20.41
CA ALA A 307 21.60 20.36 19.52
C ALA A 307 22.46 19.21 18.95
N HIS A 308 22.71 18.17 19.77
CA HIS A 308 23.41 16.97 19.34
C HIS A 308 22.67 16.23 18.22
N SER A 309 21.38 15.93 18.39
CA SER A 309 20.57 15.26 17.37
C SER A 309 20.55 16.04 16.06
N ARG A 310 20.42 17.37 16.11
CA ARG A 310 20.51 18.22 14.90
C ARG A 310 21.88 18.09 14.24
N SER A 311 22.95 18.14 15.03
CA SER A 311 24.31 18.05 14.52
C SER A 311 24.60 16.71 13.83
N VAL A 312 24.09 15.60 14.39
CA VAL A 312 24.28 14.25 13.84
C VAL A 312 23.49 14.09 12.54
N PHE A 313 22.22 14.49 12.54
CA PHE A 313 21.38 14.47 11.34
C PHE A 313 22.00 15.27 10.21
N PHE A 314 22.35 16.54 10.44
CA PHE A 314 22.87 17.41 9.40
C PHE A 314 24.31 17.07 8.99
N ARG A 315 25.10 16.42 9.85
CA ARG A 315 26.41 15.88 9.46
C ARG A 315 26.25 14.77 8.42
N ALA A 316 25.41 13.79 8.69
CA ALA A 316 25.14 12.69 7.76
C ALA A 316 24.42 13.17 6.49
N TRP A 317 23.48 14.10 6.62
CA TRP A 317 22.80 14.73 5.49
C TRP A 317 23.76 15.49 4.57
N ARG A 318 24.69 16.27 5.13
CA ARG A 318 25.68 17.03 4.34
C ARG A 318 26.68 16.12 3.66
N ALA A 319 27.10 15.03 4.32
CA ALA A 319 28.00 14.05 3.74
C ALA A 319 27.47 13.50 2.41
N VAL A 320 26.15 13.33 2.28
CA VAL A 320 25.56 12.81 1.03
C VAL A 320 25.09 13.90 0.07
N ASN A 321 24.74 15.10 0.55
CA ASN A 321 24.12 16.14 -0.27
C ASN A 321 25.08 17.26 -0.72
N GLY A 322 26.27 17.38 -0.14
CA GLY A 322 27.28 18.40 -0.49
C GLY A 322 26.89 19.86 -0.20
N GLY A 323 25.61 20.16 0.09
CA GLY A 323 25.07 21.51 0.28
C GLY A 323 25.02 21.99 1.73
N VAL A 324 24.86 23.31 1.89
CA VAL A 324 24.60 23.95 3.20
C VAL A 324 23.10 23.92 3.50
N GLU A 325 22.74 23.61 4.75
CA GLU A 325 21.35 23.60 5.21
C GLU A 325 20.71 25.00 5.13
N GLY A 326 19.53 25.09 4.52
CA GLY A 326 18.75 26.31 4.47
C GLY A 326 17.80 26.46 5.68
N PRO A 327 17.24 27.66 5.88
CA PRO A 327 16.21 27.89 6.91
C PRO A 327 14.98 26.99 6.74
N HIS A 328 14.64 26.65 5.50
CA HIS A 328 13.50 25.79 5.18
C HIS A 328 13.71 24.36 5.69
N GLU A 329 14.87 23.76 5.44
CA GLU A 329 15.21 22.40 5.88
C GLU A 329 15.22 22.32 7.41
N ARG A 330 15.84 23.30 8.07
CA ARG A 330 15.86 23.37 9.55
C ARG A 330 14.45 23.44 10.13
N TYR A 331 13.59 24.30 9.56
CA TYR A 331 12.21 24.41 10.01
C TYR A 331 11.39 23.14 9.71
N TYR A 332 11.61 22.52 8.55
CA TYR A 332 10.90 21.32 8.15
C TYR A 332 11.20 20.15 9.09
N TYR A 333 12.49 19.81 9.28
CA TYR A 333 12.89 18.63 10.03
C TYR A 333 12.78 18.79 11.54
N PHE A 334 12.87 20.03 12.06
CA PHE A 334 12.99 20.27 13.49
C PHE A 334 12.03 21.33 14.05
N GLY A 335 11.30 22.08 13.22
CA GLY A 335 10.46 23.20 13.65
C GLY A 335 9.19 22.80 14.41
N LYS A 336 8.72 21.55 14.25
CA LYS A 336 7.53 21.01 14.95
C LYS A 336 7.81 19.71 15.71
N GLY A 337 9.09 19.40 15.92
CA GLY A 337 9.58 18.08 16.31
C GLY A 337 10.32 17.42 15.14
N LEU A 338 10.91 16.26 15.41
CA LEU A 338 11.66 15.50 14.42
C LEU A 338 10.71 14.79 13.44
N LEU A 339 10.66 15.27 12.20
CA LEU A 339 9.83 14.72 11.13
C LEU A 339 10.70 14.14 10.02
N ILE A 340 10.70 12.81 9.91
CA ILE A 340 11.40 12.08 8.85
C ILE A 340 10.41 11.72 7.73
N HIS A 341 10.82 11.89 6.48
CA HIS A 341 10.06 11.49 5.29
C HIS A 341 10.10 9.97 5.03
N SER A 342 9.84 9.15 6.04
CA SER A 342 9.83 7.71 5.92
C SER A 342 9.03 7.11 7.06
N ILE A 343 7.98 6.34 6.75
CA ILE A 343 7.21 5.62 7.77
C ILE A 343 8.13 4.67 8.55
N LEU A 344 8.97 3.91 7.84
CA LEU A 344 9.86 2.93 8.47
C LEU A 344 10.86 3.60 9.40
N PHE A 345 11.63 4.58 8.88
CA PHE A 345 12.68 5.19 9.69
C PHE A 345 12.11 6.05 10.81
N GLN A 346 10.97 6.74 10.61
CA GLN A 346 10.32 7.47 11.68
C GLN A 346 9.90 6.52 12.81
N ARG A 347 9.22 5.40 12.51
CA ARG A 347 8.74 4.48 13.56
C ARG A 347 9.87 3.68 14.20
N TRP A 348 10.89 3.32 13.44
CA TRP A 348 12.10 2.71 14.00
C TRP A 348 12.82 3.69 14.93
N LEU A 349 13.00 4.94 14.52
CA LEU A 349 13.58 5.96 15.37
C LEU A 349 12.78 6.16 16.67
N GLU A 350 11.45 6.22 16.57
CA GLU A 350 10.60 6.53 17.71
C GLU A 350 10.46 5.36 18.70
N THR A 351 10.37 4.13 18.21
CA THR A 351 9.91 2.96 19.01
C THR A 351 10.83 1.75 18.89
N GLY A 352 11.98 1.93 18.24
CA GLY A 352 12.98 0.89 18.06
C GLY A 352 12.62 -0.15 17.00
N ILE A 353 13.42 -1.21 16.95
CA ILE A 353 13.30 -2.26 15.95
C ILE A 353 11.96 -3.01 16.02
N LEU A 354 11.26 -2.96 17.15
CA LEU A 354 9.99 -3.66 17.39
C LEU A 354 8.85 -3.19 16.47
N ALA A 355 8.93 -1.97 15.92
CA ALA A 355 7.97 -1.50 14.91
C ALA A 355 8.13 -2.17 13.54
N VAL A 356 9.35 -2.55 13.19
CA VAL A 356 9.71 -2.95 11.83
C VAL A 356 8.92 -4.19 11.37
N PRO A 357 8.82 -5.29 12.16
CA PRO A 357 8.04 -6.45 11.74
C PRO A 357 6.56 -6.14 11.47
N GLY A 358 5.93 -5.29 12.31
CA GLY A 358 4.53 -4.90 12.15
C GLY A 358 4.25 -4.09 10.88
N LEU A 359 5.25 -3.33 10.41
CA LEU A 359 5.19 -2.55 9.17
C LEU A 359 5.55 -3.38 7.92
N VAL A 360 6.60 -4.20 8.01
CA VAL A 360 7.11 -4.98 6.88
C VAL A 360 6.20 -6.16 6.55
N PHE A 361 5.55 -6.77 7.54
CA PHE A 361 4.72 -7.96 7.31
C PHE A 361 3.53 -7.71 6.35
N PRO A 362 2.71 -6.64 6.48
CA PRO A 362 1.72 -6.26 5.47
C PRO A 362 2.27 -6.15 4.04
N VAL A 363 3.45 -5.55 3.89
CA VAL A 363 4.12 -5.40 2.58
C VAL A 363 4.60 -6.75 2.06
N GLY A 364 5.12 -7.60 2.94
CA GLY A 364 5.50 -8.98 2.61
C GLY A 364 4.33 -9.83 2.13
N LEU A 365 3.12 -9.65 2.69
CA LEU A 365 1.91 -10.31 2.20
C LEU A 365 1.57 -9.88 0.78
N LEU A 366 1.71 -8.59 0.45
CA LEU A 366 1.53 -8.08 -0.92
C LEU A 366 2.57 -8.67 -1.88
N GLY A 367 3.84 -8.74 -1.47
CA GLY A 367 4.89 -9.42 -2.23
C GLY A 367 4.54 -10.89 -2.53
N ALA A 368 4.11 -11.63 -1.51
CA ALA A 368 3.64 -13.01 -1.67
C ALA A 368 2.42 -13.10 -2.60
N ALA A 369 1.48 -12.15 -2.52
CA ALA A 369 0.31 -12.09 -3.39
C ALA A 369 0.72 -11.84 -4.86
N VAL A 370 1.60 -10.87 -5.13
CA VAL A 370 2.17 -10.62 -6.48
C VAL A 370 2.80 -11.89 -7.04
N LEU A 371 3.69 -12.53 -6.28
CA LEU A 371 4.38 -13.73 -6.74
C LEU A 371 3.41 -14.90 -7.01
N THR A 372 2.36 -15.01 -6.21
CA THR A 372 1.29 -16.01 -6.40
C THR A 372 0.45 -15.67 -7.63
N SER A 373 0.12 -14.39 -7.86
CA SER A 373 -0.61 -13.93 -9.04
C SER A 373 0.15 -14.14 -10.34
N ILE A 374 1.48 -13.91 -10.33
CA ILE A 374 2.36 -14.22 -11.46
C ILE A 374 2.33 -15.73 -11.75
N SER A 375 2.43 -16.55 -10.70
CA SER A 375 2.40 -18.01 -10.81
C SER A 375 1.05 -18.53 -11.33
N ALA A 376 -0.04 -17.85 -10.98
CA ALA A 376 -1.40 -18.14 -11.46
C ALA A 376 -1.73 -17.46 -12.80
N SER A 377 -0.80 -16.68 -13.37
CA SER A 377 -1.00 -15.88 -14.60
C SER A 377 -2.25 -14.98 -14.55
N SER A 378 -2.61 -14.48 -13.36
CA SER A 378 -3.78 -13.65 -13.13
C SER A 378 -3.47 -12.18 -13.36
N ARG A 379 -3.59 -11.70 -14.60
CA ARG A 379 -3.25 -10.30 -14.98
C ARG A 379 -3.93 -9.26 -14.09
N SER A 380 -5.21 -9.45 -13.75
CA SER A 380 -5.95 -8.53 -12.88
C SER A 380 -5.38 -8.48 -11.46
N SER A 381 -5.05 -9.65 -10.89
CA SER A 381 -4.49 -9.72 -9.53
C SER A 381 -3.06 -9.19 -9.49
N ILE A 382 -2.26 -9.47 -10.54
CA ILE A 382 -0.91 -8.93 -10.70
C ILE A 382 -1.00 -7.40 -10.65
N LEU A 383 -1.80 -6.78 -11.52
CA LEU A 383 -1.93 -5.32 -11.61
C LEU A 383 -2.29 -4.66 -10.28
N VAL A 384 -3.23 -5.25 -9.53
CA VAL A 384 -3.68 -4.67 -8.25
C VAL A 384 -2.60 -4.84 -7.19
N PHE A 385 -2.07 -6.05 -7.02
CA PHE A 385 -1.10 -6.30 -5.95
C PHE A 385 0.27 -5.67 -6.24
N SER A 386 0.71 -5.56 -7.49
CA SER A 386 1.97 -4.85 -7.81
C SER A 386 1.82 -3.34 -7.61
N PHE A 387 0.64 -2.77 -7.88
CA PHE A 387 0.35 -1.37 -7.58
C PHE A 387 0.39 -1.13 -6.07
N LEU A 388 -0.37 -1.91 -5.30
CA LEU A 388 -0.43 -1.76 -3.84
C LEU A 388 0.93 -2.02 -3.18
N LEU A 389 1.68 -3.02 -3.65
CA LEU A 389 3.04 -3.30 -3.19
C LEU A 389 3.96 -2.10 -3.45
N SER A 390 3.97 -1.58 -4.68
CA SER A 390 4.86 -0.48 -5.06
C SER A 390 4.49 0.81 -4.31
N LEU A 391 3.20 1.08 -4.15
CA LEU A 391 2.69 2.23 -3.39
C LEU A 391 3.12 2.16 -1.92
N LEU A 392 2.81 1.05 -1.24
CA LEU A 392 3.14 0.92 0.18
C LEU A 392 4.64 0.77 0.44
N LEU A 393 5.40 0.18 -0.48
CA LEU A 393 6.85 0.13 -0.37
C LEU A 393 7.45 1.53 -0.53
N TRP A 394 6.93 2.33 -1.47
CA TRP A 394 7.32 3.72 -1.60
C TRP A 394 6.99 4.50 -0.33
N ASP A 395 5.78 4.38 0.20
CA ASP A 395 5.37 5.10 1.40
C ASP A 395 6.15 4.67 2.64
N LEU A 396 6.45 3.37 2.75
CA LEU A 396 7.23 2.81 3.84
C LEU A 396 8.63 3.45 3.90
N LEU A 397 9.24 3.71 2.74
CA LEU A 397 10.62 4.17 2.63
C LEU A 397 10.75 5.69 2.50
N PHE A 398 9.80 6.36 1.86
CA PHE A 398 9.97 7.73 1.35
C PHE A 398 8.79 8.68 1.62
N SER A 399 7.75 8.23 2.33
CA SER A 399 6.62 9.10 2.69
C SER A 399 6.49 9.24 4.21
N PRO A 400 6.02 10.39 4.70
CA PRO A 400 5.60 10.50 6.09
C PRO A 400 4.28 9.77 6.33
N TRP A 401 4.02 9.37 7.57
CA TRP A 401 2.73 8.78 7.94
C TRP A 401 1.59 9.80 7.85
N SER A 402 0.86 9.77 6.74
CA SER A 402 -0.45 10.40 6.57
C SER A 402 -1.55 9.71 7.39
N ARG A 403 -2.67 10.43 7.57
CA ARG A 403 -3.86 10.00 8.31
C ARG A 403 -4.39 8.62 7.92
N LEU A 404 -4.41 8.28 6.64
CA LEU A 404 -5.13 7.10 6.14
C LEU A 404 -4.24 5.87 5.90
N HIS A 405 -2.93 5.94 6.22
CA HIS A 405 -2.02 4.80 6.01
C HIS A 405 -2.44 3.54 6.76
N GLY A 406 -2.98 3.64 7.98
CA GLY A 406 -3.52 2.48 8.70
C GLY A 406 -4.58 1.72 7.87
N VAL A 407 -5.44 2.47 7.18
CA VAL A 407 -6.48 1.92 6.28
C VAL A 407 -5.85 1.27 5.06
N TYR A 408 -4.88 1.92 4.41
CA TYR A 408 -4.18 1.36 3.25
C TYR A 408 -3.40 0.09 3.59
N PHE A 409 -2.59 0.10 4.65
CA PHE A 409 -1.81 -1.06 5.10
C PHE A 409 -2.74 -2.22 5.49
N GLY A 410 -3.72 -1.97 6.37
CA GLY A 410 -4.62 -3.01 6.87
C GLY A 410 -5.48 -3.63 5.77
N THR A 411 -6.12 -2.80 4.94
CA THR A 411 -7.02 -3.27 3.87
C THR A 411 -6.26 -3.99 2.76
N SER A 412 -5.10 -3.49 2.35
CA SER A 412 -4.28 -4.12 1.31
C SER A 412 -3.74 -5.47 1.77
N ALA A 413 -3.27 -5.55 3.03
CA ALA A 413 -2.85 -6.81 3.63
C ALA A 413 -4.01 -7.81 3.76
N ALA A 414 -5.22 -7.35 4.09
CA ALA A 414 -6.41 -8.21 4.13
C ALA A 414 -6.74 -8.79 2.75
N ALA A 415 -6.70 -7.96 1.70
CA ALA A 415 -6.92 -8.42 0.32
C ALA A 415 -5.88 -9.48 -0.07
N ALA A 416 -4.60 -9.23 0.23
CA ALA A 416 -3.52 -10.18 -0.02
C ALA A 416 -3.68 -11.49 0.77
N ALA A 417 -4.00 -11.40 2.06
CA ALA A 417 -4.18 -12.57 2.92
C ALA A 417 -5.33 -13.47 2.47
N VAL A 418 -6.47 -12.88 2.10
CA VAL A 418 -7.63 -13.63 1.58
C VAL A 418 -7.28 -14.27 0.24
N TYR A 419 -6.63 -13.53 -0.67
CA TYR A 419 -6.17 -14.05 -1.96
C TYR A 419 -5.23 -15.25 -1.82
N LEU A 420 -4.24 -15.15 -0.92
CA LEU A 420 -3.27 -16.20 -0.65
C LEU A 420 -3.91 -17.46 -0.06
N LYS A 421 -4.96 -17.31 0.76
CA LYS A 421 -5.71 -18.46 1.32
C LYS A 421 -6.54 -19.15 0.25
N THR A 422 -7.27 -18.39 -0.57
CA THR A 422 -8.24 -18.95 -1.50
C THR A 422 -7.59 -19.56 -2.75
N ARG A 423 -6.36 -19.16 -3.10
CA ARG A 423 -5.59 -19.62 -4.28
C ARG A 423 -6.39 -19.65 -5.59
N THR A 424 -7.47 -18.89 -5.68
CA THR A 424 -8.37 -18.81 -6.84
C THR A 424 -8.36 -17.38 -7.38
N ASN A 425 -8.76 -17.18 -8.64
CA ASN A 425 -9.02 -15.86 -9.22
C ASN A 425 -10.15 -15.18 -8.43
N TRP A 426 -9.81 -14.65 -7.28
CA TRP A 426 -10.73 -14.15 -6.26
C TRP A 426 -11.18 -12.71 -6.55
N TRP A 427 -10.92 -12.22 -7.78
CA TRP A 427 -11.30 -10.86 -8.15
C TRP A 427 -12.83 -10.70 -8.08
N PRO A 428 -13.33 -9.82 -7.20
CA PRO A 428 -14.76 -9.74 -6.93
C PRO A 428 -15.56 -9.20 -8.12
N ILE A 429 -14.93 -8.73 -9.21
CA ILE A 429 -15.61 -8.14 -10.37
C ILE A 429 -15.70 -9.10 -11.59
N GLY A 430 -15.05 -10.27 -11.54
CA GLY A 430 -14.94 -11.18 -12.68
C GLY A 430 -15.37 -12.62 -12.38
N THR A 431 -16.64 -12.85 -12.04
CA THR A 431 -17.18 -14.23 -11.86
C THR A 431 -17.70 -14.87 -13.16
N VAL A 432 -17.50 -14.25 -14.33
CA VAL A 432 -18.07 -14.75 -15.60
C VAL A 432 -17.18 -15.82 -16.26
N GLY A 433 -15.87 -15.82 -16.00
CA GLY A 433 -14.93 -16.64 -16.78
C GLY A 433 -14.91 -18.15 -16.50
N ARG A 434 -15.32 -18.63 -15.32
CA ARG A 434 -15.25 -20.08 -15.02
C ARG A 434 -16.32 -20.89 -15.74
N ARG A 435 -17.54 -20.37 -15.91
CA ARG A 435 -18.59 -21.11 -16.64
C ARG A 435 -18.22 -21.32 -18.10
N ALA A 436 -17.71 -20.29 -18.78
CA ALA A 436 -17.35 -20.39 -20.20
C ALA A 436 -16.20 -21.37 -20.46
N VAL A 437 -15.20 -21.44 -19.58
CA VAL A 437 -14.07 -22.38 -19.73
C VAL A 437 -14.50 -23.82 -19.41
N GLU A 438 -15.44 -24.00 -18.49
CA GLU A 438 -15.94 -25.34 -18.13
C GLU A 438 -16.96 -25.85 -19.16
N GLU A 439 -17.75 -24.96 -19.76
CA GLU A 439 -18.64 -25.26 -20.89
C GLU A 439 -17.87 -25.58 -22.19
N ASP A 440 -16.79 -24.85 -22.52
CA ASP A 440 -15.92 -25.18 -23.68
C ASP A 440 -15.16 -26.50 -23.48
N ARG A 441 -14.89 -26.88 -22.23
CA ARG A 441 -14.25 -28.16 -21.91
C ARG A 441 -15.22 -29.33 -22.04
N LEU A 442 -16.48 -29.12 -21.67
CA LEU A 442 -17.56 -30.11 -21.79
C LEU A 442 -18.09 -30.25 -23.22
N SER A 443 -18.06 -29.19 -24.02
CA SER A 443 -18.44 -29.24 -25.44
C SER A 443 -17.41 -29.96 -26.31
N ARG A 444 -16.13 -29.96 -25.94
CA ARG A 444 -15.07 -30.72 -26.62
C ARG A 444 -14.99 -32.20 -26.20
N GLN A 445 -15.74 -32.59 -25.17
CA GLN A 445 -15.82 -33.97 -24.69
C GLN A 445 -17.10 -34.67 -25.15
N ARG A 446 -18.02 -33.96 -25.80
CA ARG A 446 -19.14 -34.51 -26.57
C ARG A 446 -18.78 -34.45 -28.05
#